data_AF-A0A060WL59-F1
#
_entry.id   AF-A0A060WL59-F1
#
_cell.length_a   1.000
_cell.length_b   1.000
_cell.length_c   1.000
_cell.angle_alpha   90.00
_cell.angle_beta   90.00
_cell.angle_gamma   90.00
#
_symmetry.space_group_name_H-M   'P 1'
#
loop_
_entity.id
_entity.type
_entity.pdbx_description
1 polymer ?
#
loop_
_entity_poly.entity_id
_entity_poly.type
_entity_poly.pdbx_seq_one_letter_code
_entity_poly.pdbx_strand_id
1 'polypeptide(L)'
;MSNHILQRHLQTSFTYSLFETVTSTLLQGVTGVEGDGPVARTGCPAPEKEERVQREQIALACEVTSKLSALDLHPMSRAMGFGTRYLQEHHTAWVKKHGGWNNVFDSEDTD
;
A
#
# COMPACT_ATOMS: atom_id res chain seq x y z
N MET A 1 -32.96 3.70 9.85
CA MET A 1 -32.44 4.72 10.79
C MET A 1 -30.98 4.45 11.03
N SER A 2 -30.07 5.22 10.42
CA SER A 2 -28.63 5.07 10.67
C SER A 2 -28.29 5.62 12.06
N ASN A 3 -27.54 4.84 12.84
CA ASN A 3 -27.14 5.24 14.18
C ASN A 3 -26.01 6.28 14.06
N HIS A 4 -26.39 7.56 14.08
CA HIS A 4 -25.48 8.70 13.93
C HIS A 4 -24.41 8.78 15.03
N ILE A 5 -24.64 8.16 16.20
CA ILE A 5 -23.65 8.05 17.28
C ILE A 5 -22.55 7.06 16.87
N LEU A 6 -22.93 5.88 16.38
CA LEU A 6 -21.99 4.88 15.87
C LEU A 6 -21.24 5.40 14.63
N GLN A 7 -21.94 6.03 13.70
CA GLN A 7 -21.33 6.60 12.50
C GLN A 7 -20.31 7.67 12.85
N ARG A 8 -20.62 8.58 13.81
CA ARG A 8 -19.67 9.58 14.28
C ARG A 8 -18.45 8.95 14.96
N HIS A 9 -18.67 7.92 15.78
CA HIS A 9 -17.59 7.21 16.45
C HIS A 9 -16.65 6.52 15.45
N LEU A 10 -17.22 5.86 14.43
CA LEU A 10 -16.47 5.23 13.35
C LEU A 10 -15.71 6.28 12.52
N GLN A 11 -16.34 7.40 12.19
CA GLN A 11 -15.73 8.54 11.52
C GLN A 11 -14.53 9.11 12.29
N THR A 12 -14.60 9.17 13.62
CA THR A 12 -13.48 9.64 14.46
C THR A 12 -12.40 8.58 14.65
N SER A 13 -12.75 7.30 14.62
CA SER A 13 -11.79 6.20 14.79
C SER A 13 -10.89 5.99 13.57
N PHE A 14 -11.31 6.45 12.39
CA PHE A 14 -10.52 6.35 11.17
C PHE A 14 -9.41 7.42 11.12
N THR A 15 -8.26 7.06 11.68
CA THR A 15 -7.04 7.87 11.72
C THR A 15 -5.99 7.34 10.73
N TYR A 16 -4.98 8.17 10.45
CA TYR A 16 -3.85 7.74 9.61
C TYR A 16 -3.11 6.55 10.22
N SER A 17 -2.91 6.52 11.53
CA SER A 17 -2.24 5.41 12.21
C SER A 17 -2.98 4.07 12.03
N LEU A 18 -4.32 4.08 12.06
CA LEU A 18 -5.13 2.90 11.78
C LEU A 18 -4.95 2.45 10.33
N PHE A 19 -5.06 3.40 9.39
CA PHE A 19 -4.84 3.14 7.97
C PHE A 19 -3.46 2.53 7.70
N GLU A 20 -2.41 3.14 8.26
CA GLU A 20 -1.02 2.72 8.10
C GLU A 20 -0.81 1.33 8.69
N THR A 21 -1.36 1.05 9.87
CA THR A 21 -1.26 -0.27 10.50
C THR A 21 -1.92 -1.33 9.64
N VAL A 22 -3.18 -1.13 9.23
CA VAL A 22 -3.93 -2.10 8.40
C VAL A 22 -3.20 -2.36 7.09
N THR A 23 -2.76 -1.29 6.42
CA THR A 23 -2.07 -1.39 5.12
C THR A 23 -0.74 -2.13 5.27
N SER A 24 0.07 -1.78 6.28
CA SER A 24 1.36 -2.43 6.54
C SER A 24 1.21 -3.90 6.94
N THR A 25 0.22 -4.24 7.77
CA THR A 25 -0.07 -5.63 8.14
C THR A 25 -0.48 -6.47 6.92
N LEU A 26 -1.32 -5.92 6.03
CA LEU A 26 -1.70 -6.61 4.79
C LEU A 26 -0.50 -6.80 3.86
N LEU A 27 0.35 -5.79 3.73
CA LEU A 27 1.58 -5.86 2.93
C LEU A 27 2.54 -6.92 3.45
N GLN A 28 2.73 -7.02 4.77
CA GLN A 28 3.54 -8.06 5.41
C GLN A 28 2.96 -9.46 5.14
N GLY A 29 1.64 -9.61 5.20
CA GLY A 29 0.96 -10.88 4.91
C GLY A 29 1.06 -11.32 3.45
N VAL A 30 1.02 -10.38 2.50
CA VAL A 30 1.09 -10.68 1.05
C VAL A 30 2.53 -10.87 0.56
N THR A 31 3.48 -10.11 1.10
CA THR A 31 4.88 -10.16 0.64
C THR A 31 5.72 -11.24 1.32
N GLY A 32 5.13 -12.00 2.25
CA GLY A 32 5.71 -13.24 2.75
C GLY A 32 7.15 -13.08 3.23
N VAL A 33 7.44 -12.02 3.99
CA VAL A 33 8.64 -11.99 4.83
C VAL A 33 8.39 -12.89 6.03
N GLU A 34 8.13 -14.17 5.76
CA GLU A 34 8.31 -15.24 6.73
C GLU A 34 9.81 -15.45 6.86
N GLY A 35 10.42 -14.72 7.78
CA GLY A 35 11.69 -15.14 8.35
C GLY A 35 11.46 -16.39 9.19
N ASP A 36 11.42 -17.58 8.57
CA ASP A 36 12.07 -18.80 9.07
C ASP A 36 12.02 -19.91 8.02
N GLY A 37 13.17 -20.26 7.42
CA GLY A 37 13.28 -21.34 6.45
C GLY A 37 14.72 -21.47 5.94
N PRO A 38 15.37 -22.64 6.07
CA PRO A 38 16.82 -22.74 5.96
C PRO A 38 17.30 -22.71 4.51
N VAL A 39 18.23 -21.80 4.23
CA VAL A 39 19.28 -21.90 3.22
C VAL A 39 18.83 -22.28 1.81
N ALA A 40 18.56 -21.26 0.98
CA ALA A 40 18.87 -21.34 -0.44
C ALA A 40 20.15 -20.54 -0.70
N ARG A 41 21.26 -21.27 -0.78
CA ARG A 41 22.54 -20.81 -1.34
C ARG A 41 22.36 -20.44 -2.81
N THR A 42 22.15 -19.16 -3.12
CA THR A 42 22.55 -18.56 -4.41
C THR A 42 22.47 -17.05 -4.29
N GLY A 43 23.55 -16.37 -4.70
CA GLY A 43 23.78 -14.95 -4.44
C GLY A 43 22.79 -14.01 -5.11
N CYS A 44 22.69 -12.81 -4.50
CA CYS A 44 21.97 -11.61 -4.94
C CYS A 44 20.45 -11.80 -5.15
N PRO A 45 19.57 -11.05 -4.45
CA PRO A 45 18.21 -10.92 -4.96
C PRO A 45 18.31 -10.26 -6.35
N ALA A 46 17.84 -10.95 -7.39
CA ALA A 46 17.79 -10.36 -8.71
C ALA A 46 16.97 -9.06 -8.63
N PRO A 47 17.45 -7.92 -9.16
CA PRO A 47 16.78 -6.62 -9.06
C PRO A 47 15.32 -6.67 -9.52
N GLU A 48 15.02 -7.52 -10.50
CA GLU A 48 13.67 -7.78 -11.02
C GLU A 48 12.69 -8.28 -9.95
N LYS A 49 13.15 -9.06 -8.96
CA LYS A 49 12.30 -9.56 -7.88
C LYS A 49 11.94 -8.45 -6.90
N GLU A 50 12.89 -7.57 -6.59
CA GLU A 50 12.67 -6.43 -5.70
C GLU A 50 11.73 -5.41 -6.35
N GLU A 51 11.89 -5.14 -7.64
CA GLU A 51 11.00 -4.26 -8.40
C GLU A 51 9.56 -4.79 -8.49
N ARG A 52 9.39 -6.11 -8.67
CA ARG A 52 8.07 -6.74 -8.64
C ARG A 52 7.40 -6.58 -7.29
N VAL A 53 8.13 -6.88 -6.20
CA VAL A 53 7.61 -6.74 -4.84
C VAL A 53 7.19 -5.29 -4.56
N GLN A 54 7.99 -4.30 -4.97
CA GLN A 54 7.65 -2.89 -4.78
C GLN A 54 6.39 -2.48 -5.56
N ARG A 55 6.26 -2.89 -6.83
CA ARG A 55 5.06 -2.62 -7.63
C ARG A 55 3.82 -3.31 -7.04
N GLU A 56 3.94 -4.56 -6.60
CA GLU A 56 2.87 -5.31 -5.94
C GLU A 56 2.44 -4.65 -4.62
N GLN A 57 3.40 -4.17 -3.83
CA GLN A 57 3.12 -3.42 -2.60
C GLN A 57 2.36 -2.12 -2.88
N ILE A 58 2.78 -1.34 -3.87
CA ILE A 58 2.07 -0.11 -4.27
C ILE A 58 0.65 -0.44 -4.73
N ALA A 59 0.48 -1.46 -5.58
CA ALA A 59 -0.83 -1.88 -6.06
C ALA A 59 -1.75 -2.31 -4.91
N LEU A 60 -1.23 -3.05 -3.93
CA LEU A 60 -1.98 -3.45 -2.75
C LEU A 60 -2.35 -2.25 -1.88
N ALA A 61 -1.45 -1.30 -1.68
CA ALA A 61 -1.75 -0.07 -0.94
C ALA A 61 -2.86 0.75 -1.62
N CYS A 62 -2.85 0.83 -2.96
CA CYS A 62 -3.94 1.42 -3.75
C CYS A 62 -5.26 0.68 -3.56
N GLU A 63 -5.24 -0.66 -3.60
CA GLU A 63 -6.43 -1.49 -3.39
C GLU A 63 -7.02 -1.31 -1.97
N VAL A 64 -6.17 -1.29 -0.94
CA VAL A 64 -6.58 -1.01 0.45
C VAL A 64 -7.20 0.38 0.56
N THR A 65 -6.58 1.38 -0.07
CA THR A 65 -7.11 2.74 -0.14
C THR A 65 -8.48 2.77 -0.80
N SER A 66 -8.67 2.08 -1.92
CA SER A 66 -9.93 1.97 -2.65
C SER A 66 -11.02 1.33 -1.79
N LYS A 67 -10.73 0.18 -1.17
CA LYS A 67 -11.69 -0.52 -0.30
C LYS A 67 -12.09 0.31 0.91
N LEU A 68 -11.13 0.93 1.59
CA LEU A 68 -11.41 1.80 2.73
C LEU A 68 -12.22 3.03 2.29
N SER A 69 -11.87 3.64 1.16
CA SER A 69 -12.60 4.77 0.55
C SER A 69 -14.06 4.45 0.23
N ALA A 70 -14.36 3.20 -0.14
CA ALA A 70 -15.71 2.72 -0.42
C ALA A 70 -16.55 2.44 0.84
N LEU A 71 -15.91 2.38 2.02
CA LEU A 71 -16.64 2.31 3.29
C LEU A 71 -17.27 3.67 3.55
N ASP A 72 -18.60 3.75 3.66
CA ASP A 72 -19.35 4.98 3.99
C ASP A 72 -19.20 5.38 5.48
N LEU A 73 -18.01 5.17 6.02
CA LEU A 73 -17.60 5.46 7.38
C LEU A 73 -16.86 6.78 7.49
N HIS A 74 -16.47 7.40 6.38
CA HIS A 74 -15.75 8.67 6.33
C HIS A 74 -15.88 9.31 4.94
N PRO A 75 -15.63 10.62 4.79
CA PRO A 75 -15.48 11.22 3.46
C PRO A 75 -14.41 10.47 2.67
N MET A 76 -14.73 10.06 1.43
CA MET A 76 -13.81 9.35 0.53
C MET A 76 -12.44 10.03 0.42
N SER A 77 -12.44 11.37 0.43
CA SER A 77 -11.24 12.21 0.39
C SER A 77 -10.25 11.93 1.53
N ARG A 78 -10.72 11.47 2.69
CA ARG A 78 -9.86 11.16 3.83
C ARG A 78 -9.02 9.91 3.59
N ALA A 79 -9.65 8.82 3.17
CA ALA A 79 -8.93 7.58 2.86
C ALA A 79 -7.98 7.77 1.67
N MET A 80 -8.41 8.49 0.62
CA MET A 80 -7.54 8.88 -0.50
C MET A 80 -6.32 9.72 -0.06
N GLY A 81 -6.51 10.64 0.88
CA GLY A 81 -5.42 11.43 1.46
C GLY A 81 -4.42 10.56 2.24
N PHE A 82 -4.92 9.57 2.99
CA PHE A 82 -4.07 8.61 3.70
C PHE A 82 -3.30 7.70 2.74
N GLY A 83 -3.94 7.20 1.68
CA GLY A 83 -3.26 6.41 0.65
C GLY A 83 -2.13 7.17 -0.03
N THR A 84 -2.40 8.42 -0.44
CA THR A 84 -1.35 9.30 -1.02
C THR A 84 -0.20 9.49 -0.05
N ARG A 85 -0.50 9.78 1.22
CA ARG A 85 0.51 9.98 2.26
C ARG A 85 1.36 8.71 2.49
N TYR A 86 0.72 7.55 2.56
CA TYR A 86 1.39 6.27 2.75
C TYR A 86 2.36 5.98 1.60
N LEU A 87 1.91 6.12 0.36
CA LEU A 87 2.78 5.95 -0.81
C LEU A 87 3.96 6.91 -0.81
N GLN A 88 3.73 8.16 -0.36
CA GLN A 88 4.80 9.15 -0.25
C GLN A 88 5.83 8.79 0.82
N GLU A 89 5.40 8.33 1.99
CA GLU A 89 6.29 7.99 3.10
C GLU A 89 7.07 6.69 2.83
N HIS A 90 6.44 5.68 2.22
CA HIS A 90 7.00 4.33 2.11
C HIS A 90 7.66 4.03 0.76
N HIS A 91 7.20 4.62 -0.35
CA HIS A 91 7.67 4.24 -1.70
C HIS A 91 8.36 5.37 -2.48
N THR A 92 8.32 6.64 -2.04
CA THR A 92 8.92 7.76 -2.78
C THR A 92 10.40 7.56 -3.10
N ALA A 93 11.18 7.05 -2.14
CA ALA A 93 12.62 6.86 -2.35
C ALA A 93 12.90 5.85 -3.47
N TRP A 94 12.18 4.72 -3.45
CA TRP A 94 12.30 3.70 -4.48
C TRP A 94 11.80 4.21 -5.85
N VAL A 95 10.65 4.87 -5.88
CA VAL A 95 10.08 5.45 -7.11
C VAL A 95 11.01 6.49 -7.74
N LYS A 96 11.61 7.38 -6.94
CA LYS A 96 12.57 8.37 -7.44
C LYS A 96 13.82 7.72 -8.04
N LYS A 97 14.29 6.62 -7.45
CA LYS A 97 15.42 5.85 -7.98
C LYS A 97 15.09 5.23 -9.35
N HIS A 98 13.81 4.92 -9.60
CA HIS A 98 13.32 4.31 -10.83
C HIS A 98 12.66 5.33 -11.78
N GLY A 99 13.14 6.57 -11.80
CA GLY A 99 12.70 7.56 -12.80
C GLY A 99 11.34 8.22 -12.52
N GLY A 100 10.73 7.96 -11.36
CA GLY A 100 9.45 8.56 -10.96
C GLY A 100 8.25 7.63 -11.20
N TRP A 101 7.07 8.10 -10.79
CA TRP A 101 5.84 7.29 -10.83
C TRP A 101 5.48 6.84 -12.26
N ASN A 102 5.70 7.70 -13.26
CA ASN A 102 5.44 7.35 -14.66
C ASN A 102 6.34 6.20 -15.13
N ASN A 103 7.65 6.24 -14.85
CA ASN A 103 8.57 5.22 -15.33
C ASN A 103 8.40 3.87 -14.61
N VAL A 104 7.95 3.88 -13.35
CA VAL A 104 7.65 2.66 -12.58
C VAL A 104 6.43 1.90 -13.13
N PHE A 105 5.44 2.64 -13.64
CA PHE A 105 4.16 2.10 -14.10
C PHE A 105 3.94 2.22 -15.61
N ASP A 106 4.91 2.75 -16.35
CA ASP A 106 4.88 2.72 -17.80
C ASP A 106 4.88 1.26 -18.21
N SER A 107 3.82 0.90 -18.93
CA SER A 107 3.77 -0.37 -19.63
C SER A 107 4.81 -0.25 -20.70
N GLU A 108 5.86 -1.07 -20.68
CA GLU A 108 6.66 -1.30 -21.87
C GLU A 108 5.78 -2.05 -22.89
N ASP A 109 4.74 -1.37 -23.41
CA ASP A 109 4.09 -1.72 -24.67
C ASP A 109 5.10 -1.37 -25.78
N THR A 110 6.14 -2.19 -25.85
CA THR A 110 7.09 -2.16 -26.96
C THR A 110 6.56 -3.14 -28.01
N ASP A 111 5.86 -2.56 -29.00
CA ASP A 111 5.64 -2.99 -30.40
C ASP A 111 5.19 -4.44 -30.69
#